data_AF-A0A661VIN6-F1
#
_entry.id   AF-A0A661VIN6-F1
#
_cell.length_a   1.000
_cell.length_b   1.000
_cell.length_c   1.000
_cell.angle_alpha   90.00
_cell.angle_beta   90.00
_cell.angle_gamma   90.00
#
_symmetry.space_group_name_H-M   'P 1'
#
loop_
_entity.id
_entity.type
_entity.pdbx_description
1 polymer ?
#
loop_
_entity_poly.entity_id
_entity_poly.type
_entity_poly.pdbx_seq_one_letter_code
_entity_poly.pdbx_strand_id
1 'polypeptide(L)'
;MLNVPFVYHDPGKELLFAFTPNTLNLTSDVQQRLIGDMTNAIINSIPPEQRKAYLLQPKIFLTLPSLVEAILQADGVTPEMLEAQRAKSRLVEQFLQVSDELELQALAAEHDEDMDYDFFAMLTASINTAYARGQRSLAERLLALRSKLLEMSSLGRSVRAQREALESLGEKITREELLEKIINAQDDSVVEVLVAAVSPLVDYQFFQMLSDRIEAADEQEAERLQQLRTKILEIVKRLDMQARAEFDRAGRLLQEIWGSEDREQAIRAHLDEIDDVFISLLTANIQGAREEGQEAVAEELMNLMELIFAIVEEDAPPEIRFINQLLRAEYPQGTQELLEENAEQVNDELLEIMDAL
;
A
#
# COMPACT_ATOMS: atom_id res chain seq x y z
N MET A 1 -21.87 5.42 -22.81
CA MET A 1 -20.48 5.74 -23.20
C MET A 1 -20.47 7.06 -23.94
N LEU A 2 -19.49 7.93 -23.68
CA LEU A 2 -19.30 9.16 -24.46
C LEU A 2 -18.91 8.79 -25.90
N ASN A 3 -19.77 9.15 -26.86
CA ASN A 3 -19.51 9.00 -28.30
C ASN A 3 -19.43 10.37 -28.98
N VAL A 4 -18.84 11.33 -28.29
CA VAL A 4 -18.72 12.74 -28.72
C VAL A 4 -17.23 13.06 -28.88
N PRO A 5 -16.82 13.82 -29.90
CA PRO A 5 -15.44 14.27 -30.04
C PRO A 5 -15.02 15.16 -28.87
N PHE A 6 -13.79 15.01 -28.39
CA PHE A 6 -13.23 15.85 -27.33
C PHE A 6 -11.70 15.93 -27.41
N VAL A 7 -11.12 16.84 -26.62
CA VAL A 7 -9.67 16.95 -26.44
C VAL A 7 -9.33 16.66 -24.98
N TYR A 8 -8.34 15.82 -24.77
CA TYR A 8 -7.68 15.58 -23.50
C TYR A 8 -6.35 16.34 -23.47
N HIS A 9 -6.10 17.06 -22.39
CA HIS A 9 -4.91 17.89 -22.21
C HIS A 9 -4.32 17.65 -20.82
N ASP A 10 -3.05 17.26 -20.78
CA ASP A 10 -2.26 17.12 -19.55
C ASP A 10 -1.00 17.99 -19.69
N PRO A 11 -0.91 19.14 -19.01
CA PRO A 11 0.26 20.01 -19.09
C PRO A 11 1.49 19.47 -18.35
N GLY A 12 1.30 18.64 -17.32
CA GLY A 12 2.40 18.02 -16.58
C GLY A 12 3.15 17.00 -17.43
N LYS A 13 2.43 16.30 -18.31
CA LYS A 13 2.97 15.28 -19.22
C LYS A 13 3.17 15.74 -20.66
N GLU A 14 2.92 17.03 -20.93
CA GLU A 14 3.00 17.62 -22.27
C GLU A 14 2.14 16.87 -23.31
N LEU A 15 0.91 16.49 -22.94
CA LEU A 15 -0.01 15.75 -23.78
C LEU A 15 -1.14 16.63 -24.30
N LEU A 16 -1.41 16.49 -25.59
CA LEU A 16 -2.62 17.01 -26.22
C LEU A 16 -3.18 15.93 -27.15
N PHE A 17 -4.27 15.29 -26.74
CA PHE A 17 -4.89 14.20 -27.48
C PHE A 17 -6.29 14.60 -27.96
N ALA A 18 -6.58 14.38 -29.24
CA ALA A 18 -7.89 14.63 -29.82
C ALA A 18 -8.59 13.30 -30.10
N PHE A 19 -9.76 13.09 -29.52
CA PHE A 19 -10.60 11.94 -29.80
C PHE A 19 -11.69 12.30 -30.80
N THR A 20 -11.75 11.55 -31.91
CA THR A 20 -12.79 11.69 -32.93
C THR A 20 -13.35 10.30 -33.26
N PRO A 21 -14.50 9.89 -32.71
CA PRO A 21 -15.03 8.55 -32.91
C PRO A 21 -15.27 8.22 -34.38
N ASN A 22 -14.76 7.07 -34.84
CA ASN A 22 -15.01 6.57 -36.20
C ASN A 22 -16.51 6.38 -36.52
N THR A 23 -17.34 6.17 -35.50
CA THR A 23 -18.79 5.99 -35.62
C THR A 23 -19.51 7.21 -36.20
N LEU A 24 -18.87 8.39 -36.19
CA LEU A 24 -19.45 9.63 -36.73
C LEU A 24 -19.33 9.74 -38.26
N ASN A 25 -18.57 8.85 -38.93
CA ASN A 25 -18.39 8.83 -40.39
C ASN A 25 -18.10 10.22 -41.00
N LEU A 26 -17.29 11.03 -40.30
CA LEU A 26 -16.92 12.37 -40.74
C LEU A 26 -15.99 12.30 -41.96
N THR A 27 -16.11 13.28 -42.88
CA THR A 27 -15.10 13.46 -43.93
C THR A 27 -13.82 14.02 -43.33
N SER A 28 -12.68 13.78 -44.00
CA SER A 28 -11.35 14.26 -43.56
C SER A 28 -11.33 15.76 -43.27
N ASP A 29 -11.99 16.56 -44.12
CA ASP A 29 -12.00 18.02 -44.02
C ASP A 29 -12.82 18.53 -42.82
N VAL A 30 -13.89 17.82 -42.47
CA VAL A 30 -14.71 18.15 -41.30
C VAL A 30 -13.98 17.72 -40.03
N GLN A 31 -13.34 16.56 -40.06
CA GLN A 31 -12.55 16.05 -38.95
C GLN A 31 -11.37 16.98 -38.60
N GLN A 32 -10.60 17.43 -39.61
CA GLN A 32 -9.48 18.35 -39.40
C GLN A 32 -9.94 19.70 -38.84
N ARG A 33 -11.04 20.27 -39.35
CA ARG A 33 -11.61 21.51 -38.82
C ARG A 33 -12.02 21.36 -37.37
N LEU A 34 -12.74 20.29 -37.04
CA LEU A 34 -13.17 20.02 -35.67
C LEU A 34 -11.99 19.90 -34.70
N ILE A 35 -10.95 19.16 -35.09
CA ILE A 35 -9.73 19.02 -34.28
C ILE A 35 -9.05 20.38 -34.09
N GLY A 36 -8.96 21.17 -35.16
CA GLY A 36 -8.40 22.53 -35.12
C GLY A 36 -9.17 23.44 -34.17
N ASP A 37 -10.51 23.44 -34.24
CA ASP A 37 -11.37 24.25 -33.39
C ASP A 37 -11.22 23.88 -31.91
N MET A 38 -11.24 22.58 -31.58
CA MET A 38 -11.06 22.11 -30.20
C MET A 38 -9.64 22.41 -29.69
N THR A 39 -8.61 22.23 -30.52
CA THR A 39 -7.22 22.52 -30.17
C THR A 39 -7.00 24.01 -29.90
N ASN A 40 -7.56 24.87 -30.76
CA ASN A 40 -7.50 26.33 -30.58
C ASN A 40 -8.24 26.77 -29.31
N ALA A 41 -9.36 26.12 -28.97
CA ALA A 41 -10.07 26.40 -27.72
C ALA A 41 -9.18 26.14 -26.49
N ILE A 42 -8.43 25.03 -26.48
CA ILE A 42 -7.45 24.73 -25.42
C ILE A 42 -6.28 25.73 -25.43
N ILE A 43 -5.68 26.03 -26.59
CA ILE A 43 -4.56 26.98 -26.64
C ILE A 43 -4.97 28.36 -26.11
N ASN A 44 -6.19 28.80 -26.44
CA ASN A 44 -6.71 30.09 -26.01
C ASN A 44 -7.05 30.14 -24.51
N SER A 45 -7.29 29.01 -23.85
CA SER A 45 -7.48 28.96 -22.40
C SER A 45 -6.17 28.95 -21.60
N ILE A 46 -5.03 28.76 -22.26
CA ILE A 46 -3.71 28.69 -21.62
C ILE A 46 -2.97 30.05 -21.73
N PRO A 47 -2.38 30.57 -20.64
CA PRO A 47 -1.56 31.78 -20.67
C PRO A 47 -0.41 31.68 -21.67
N PRO A 48 -0.04 32.75 -22.39
CA PRO A 48 1.00 32.70 -23.43
C PRO A 48 2.33 32.10 -22.96
N GLU A 49 2.74 32.37 -21.72
CA GLU A 49 3.99 31.89 -21.13
C GLU A 49 4.01 30.36 -20.92
N GLN A 50 2.84 29.74 -20.78
CA GLN A 50 2.68 28.31 -20.53
C GLN A 50 2.44 27.51 -21.82
N ARG A 51 2.32 28.18 -22.97
CA ARG A 51 2.09 27.53 -24.27
C ARG A 51 3.37 26.88 -24.78
N LYS A 52 3.47 25.57 -24.62
CA LYS A 52 4.58 24.76 -25.14
C LYS A 52 4.28 24.22 -26.55
N ALA A 53 5.33 23.74 -27.23
CA ALA A 53 5.26 23.30 -28.63
C ALA A 53 4.31 22.11 -28.88
N TYR A 54 4.14 21.21 -27.91
CA TYR A 54 3.28 20.03 -28.05
C TYR A 54 1.81 20.38 -28.34
N LEU A 55 1.36 21.56 -27.93
CA LEU A 55 -0.01 22.05 -28.19
C LEU A 55 -0.31 22.25 -29.68
N LEU A 56 0.73 22.41 -30.50
CA LEU A 56 0.60 22.59 -31.95
C LEU A 56 0.51 21.26 -32.71
N GLN A 57 0.71 20.12 -32.03
CA GLN A 57 0.74 18.78 -32.62
C GLN A 57 -0.11 17.81 -31.81
N PRO A 58 -1.45 17.96 -31.79
CA PRO A 58 -2.32 17.02 -31.10
C PRO A 58 -2.20 15.62 -31.70
N LYS A 59 -2.06 14.59 -30.84
CA LYS A 59 -2.16 13.19 -31.29
C LYS A 59 -3.64 12.83 -31.44
N ILE A 60 -3.99 12.18 -32.55
CA ILE A 60 -5.39 11.91 -32.90
C ILE A 60 -5.71 10.44 -32.62
N PHE A 61 -6.82 10.21 -31.93
CA PHE A 61 -7.33 8.88 -31.58
C PHE A 61 -8.74 8.70 -32.11
N LEU A 62 -8.99 7.54 -32.71
CA LEU A 62 -10.27 7.21 -33.37
C LEU A 62 -11.15 6.29 -32.54
N THR A 63 -10.56 5.66 -31.52
CA THR A 63 -11.24 4.76 -30.60
C THR A 63 -10.90 5.16 -29.17
N LEU A 64 -11.90 5.10 -28.29
CA LEU A 64 -11.69 5.44 -26.88
C LEU A 64 -10.65 4.52 -26.21
N PRO A 65 -10.60 3.19 -26.52
CA PRO A 65 -9.55 2.32 -26.00
C PRO A 65 -8.13 2.77 -26.34
N SER A 66 -7.85 3.20 -27.58
CA SER A 66 -6.48 3.61 -27.95
C SER A 66 -6.09 4.95 -27.33
N LEU A 67 -7.05 5.86 -27.11
CA LEU A 67 -6.82 7.08 -26.33
C LEU A 67 -6.45 6.76 -24.88
N VAL A 68 -7.26 5.93 -24.21
CA VAL A 68 -7.05 5.56 -22.80
C VAL A 68 -5.71 4.84 -22.65
N GLU A 69 -5.37 3.93 -23.57
CA GLU A 69 -4.07 3.26 -23.56
C GLU A 69 -2.90 4.25 -23.68
N ALA A 70 -2.99 5.27 -24.55
CA ALA A 70 -1.96 6.29 -24.66
C ALA A 70 -1.84 7.19 -23.42
N ILE A 71 -2.94 7.45 -22.72
CA ILE A 71 -2.92 8.17 -21.43
C ILE A 71 -2.20 7.32 -20.39
N LEU A 72 -2.60 6.05 -20.25
CA LEU A 72 -2.01 5.12 -19.30
C LEU A 72 -0.52 4.88 -19.57
N GLN A 73 -0.10 4.81 -20.82
CA GLN A 73 1.33 4.75 -21.19
C GLN A 73 2.11 5.98 -20.73
N ALA A 74 1.51 7.17 -20.84
CA ALA A 74 2.14 8.37 -20.31
C ALA A 74 2.18 8.39 -18.78
N ASP A 75 1.28 7.66 -18.11
CA ASP A 75 1.29 7.40 -16.68
C ASP A 75 2.26 6.25 -16.29
N GLY A 76 2.99 5.67 -17.25
CA GLY A 76 3.95 4.60 -17.02
C GLY A 76 3.38 3.18 -17.10
N VAL A 77 2.11 3.01 -17.44
CA VAL A 77 1.46 1.69 -17.62
C VAL A 77 1.69 1.18 -19.03
N THR A 78 2.42 0.07 -19.17
CA THR A 78 2.76 -0.47 -20.50
C THR A 78 1.64 -1.35 -21.08
N PRO A 79 1.61 -1.56 -22.42
CA PRO A 79 0.70 -2.51 -23.04
C PRO A 79 0.78 -3.93 -22.44
N GLU A 80 1.97 -4.36 -22.05
CA GLU A 80 2.21 -5.66 -21.44
C GLU A 80 1.54 -5.75 -20.06
N MET A 81 1.61 -4.68 -19.25
CA MET A 81 0.92 -4.60 -17.96
C MET A 81 -0.60 -4.68 -18.13
N LEU A 82 -1.15 -4.00 -19.15
CA LEU A 82 -2.58 -4.06 -19.46
C LEU A 82 -3.01 -5.45 -19.93
N GLU A 83 -2.20 -6.11 -20.76
CA GLU A 83 -2.50 -7.46 -21.23
C GLU A 83 -2.40 -8.48 -20.10
N ALA A 84 -1.43 -8.33 -19.18
CA ALA A 84 -1.35 -9.14 -17.98
C ALA A 84 -2.61 -9.01 -17.11
N GLN A 85 -3.10 -7.78 -16.89
CA GLN A 85 -4.35 -7.55 -16.14
C GLN A 85 -5.58 -8.16 -16.85
N ARG A 86 -5.64 -8.06 -18.19
CA ARG A 86 -6.71 -8.69 -18.99
C ARG A 86 -6.63 -10.22 -18.95
N ALA A 87 -5.42 -10.80 -18.95
CA ALA A 87 -5.23 -12.23 -18.80
C ALA A 87 -5.76 -12.71 -17.44
N LYS A 88 -5.41 -12.03 -16.35
CA LYS A 88 -5.96 -12.31 -15.00
C LYS A 88 -7.48 -12.23 -14.98
N SER A 89 -8.06 -11.19 -15.60
CA SER A 89 -9.53 -11.04 -15.68
C SER A 89 -10.20 -12.20 -16.43
N ARG A 90 -9.63 -12.62 -17.56
CA ARG A 90 -10.10 -13.79 -18.31
C ARG A 90 -9.98 -15.08 -17.50
N LEU A 91 -8.92 -15.23 -16.71
CA LEU A 91 -8.73 -16.39 -15.84
C LEU A 91 -9.81 -16.46 -14.75
N VAL A 92 -10.16 -15.33 -14.13
CA VAL A 92 -11.31 -15.26 -13.19
C VAL A 92 -12.62 -15.68 -13.87
N GLU A 93 -12.87 -15.21 -15.10
CA GLU A 93 -14.06 -15.61 -15.86
C GLU A 93 -14.08 -17.11 -16.17
N GLN A 94 -12.93 -17.70 -16.51
CA GLN A 94 -12.80 -19.14 -16.74
C GLN A 94 -13.10 -19.92 -15.46
N PHE A 95 -12.48 -19.55 -14.34
CA PHE A 95 -12.73 -20.16 -13.04
C PHE A 95 -14.20 -20.09 -12.61
N LEU A 96 -14.88 -18.97 -12.87
CA LEU A 96 -16.32 -18.82 -12.57
C LEU A 96 -17.24 -19.72 -13.42
N GLN A 97 -16.78 -20.17 -14.59
CA GLN A 97 -17.55 -21.04 -15.46
C GLN A 97 -17.46 -22.51 -15.05
N VAL A 98 -16.42 -22.89 -14.30
CA VAL A 98 -16.21 -24.25 -13.82
C VAL A 98 -17.11 -24.52 -12.62
N SER A 99 -18.01 -25.50 -12.75
CA SER A 99 -18.94 -25.89 -11.68
C SER A 99 -18.53 -27.17 -10.96
N ASP A 100 -17.68 -28.00 -11.57
CA ASP A 100 -17.15 -29.22 -10.97
C ASP A 100 -15.88 -28.93 -10.16
N GLU A 101 -15.79 -29.50 -8.95
CA GLU A 101 -14.68 -29.22 -8.03
C GLU A 101 -13.36 -29.82 -8.52
N LEU A 102 -13.39 -31.01 -9.16
CA LEU A 102 -12.17 -31.66 -9.65
C LEU A 102 -11.63 -30.92 -10.87
N GLU A 103 -12.50 -30.46 -11.76
CA GLU A 103 -12.13 -29.59 -12.88
C GLU A 103 -11.56 -28.26 -12.37
N LEU A 104 -12.16 -27.66 -11.34
CA LEU A 104 -11.67 -26.42 -10.74
C LEU A 104 -10.26 -26.62 -10.16
N GLN A 105 -10.04 -27.72 -9.44
CA GLN A 105 -8.75 -28.05 -8.86
C GLN A 105 -7.69 -28.29 -9.94
N ALA A 106 -8.03 -28.96 -11.04
CA ALA A 106 -7.11 -29.17 -12.16
C ALA A 106 -6.74 -27.85 -12.84
N LEU A 107 -7.71 -26.98 -13.10
CA LEU A 107 -7.48 -25.66 -13.68
C LEU A 107 -6.66 -24.75 -12.75
N ALA A 108 -6.93 -24.81 -11.44
CA ALA A 108 -6.17 -24.08 -10.44
C ALA A 108 -4.71 -24.56 -10.37
N ALA A 109 -4.47 -25.86 -10.47
CA ALA A 109 -3.11 -26.41 -10.53
C ALA A 109 -2.36 -26.03 -11.81
N GLU A 110 -3.06 -25.95 -12.95
CA GLU A 110 -2.48 -25.49 -14.22
C GLU A 110 -2.05 -24.02 -14.18
N HIS A 111 -2.84 -23.18 -13.51
CA HIS A 111 -2.63 -21.73 -13.40
C HIS A 111 -2.12 -21.29 -12.01
N ASP A 112 -1.41 -22.16 -11.29
CA ASP A 112 -0.97 -21.87 -9.91
C ASP A 112 -0.05 -20.64 -9.83
N GLU A 113 0.85 -20.49 -10.81
CA GLU A 113 1.76 -19.34 -10.90
C GLU A 113 1.04 -18.02 -11.24
N ASP A 114 -0.10 -18.09 -11.94
CA ASP A 114 -0.90 -16.91 -12.29
C ASP A 114 -1.76 -16.41 -11.12
N MET A 115 -1.94 -17.23 -10.08
CA MET A 115 -2.67 -16.90 -8.85
C MET A 115 -1.78 -16.19 -7.82
N ASP A 116 -1.16 -15.11 -8.25
CA ASP A 116 -0.31 -14.24 -7.43
C ASP A 116 -1.11 -13.24 -6.58
N TYR A 117 -0.40 -12.42 -5.79
CA TYR A 117 -1.02 -11.39 -4.96
C TYR A 117 -1.91 -10.43 -5.76
N ASP A 118 -1.44 -10.01 -6.94
CA ASP A 118 -2.16 -9.10 -7.82
C ASP A 118 -3.46 -9.73 -8.36
N PHE A 119 -3.45 -11.03 -8.67
CA PHE A 119 -4.66 -11.77 -9.07
C PHE A 119 -5.71 -11.75 -7.95
N PHE A 120 -5.31 -12.06 -6.71
CA PHE A 120 -6.24 -12.05 -5.58
C PHE A 120 -6.67 -10.63 -5.18
N ALA A 121 -5.81 -9.62 -5.34
CA ALA A 121 -6.17 -8.22 -5.16
C ALA A 121 -7.21 -7.76 -6.19
N MET A 122 -7.00 -8.09 -7.47
CA MET A 122 -7.94 -7.82 -8.56
C MET A 122 -9.28 -8.53 -8.35
N LEU A 123 -9.25 -9.79 -7.91
CA LEU A 123 -10.47 -10.55 -7.59
C LEU A 123 -11.24 -9.89 -6.42
N THR A 124 -10.53 -9.41 -5.40
CA THR A 124 -11.10 -8.68 -4.26
C THR A 124 -11.74 -7.36 -4.70
N ALA A 125 -11.06 -6.58 -5.54
CA ALA A 125 -11.61 -5.36 -6.11
C ALA A 125 -12.87 -5.62 -6.95
N SER A 126 -12.92 -6.75 -7.65
CA SER A 126 -14.09 -7.19 -8.43
C SER A 126 -15.27 -7.54 -7.54
N ILE A 127 -15.04 -8.21 -6.40
CA ILE A 127 -16.06 -8.48 -5.37
C ILE A 127 -16.65 -7.17 -4.84
N ASN A 128 -15.78 -6.23 -4.44
CA ASN A 128 -16.20 -4.93 -3.91
C ASN A 128 -17.02 -4.13 -4.94
N THR A 129 -16.58 -4.15 -6.20
CA THR A 129 -17.30 -3.50 -7.31
C THR A 129 -18.68 -4.13 -7.53
N ALA A 130 -18.80 -5.46 -7.44
CA ALA A 130 -20.07 -6.16 -7.58
C ALA A 130 -21.04 -5.79 -6.45
N TYR A 131 -20.56 -5.68 -5.20
CA TYR A 131 -21.37 -5.18 -4.09
C TYR A 131 -21.83 -3.74 -4.31
N ALA A 132 -20.92 -2.84 -4.68
CA ALA A 132 -21.22 -1.43 -4.93
C ALA A 132 -22.26 -1.24 -6.06
N ARG A 133 -22.30 -2.15 -7.04
CA ARG A 133 -23.29 -2.15 -8.13
C ARG A 133 -24.59 -2.91 -7.80
N GLY A 134 -24.76 -3.38 -6.56
CA GLY A 134 -25.93 -4.14 -6.13
C GLY A 134 -26.01 -5.58 -6.69
N GLN A 135 -24.93 -6.09 -7.28
CA GLN A 135 -24.85 -7.41 -7.90
C GLN A 135 -24.51 -8.50 -6.86
N ARG A 136 -25.31 -8.61 -5.78
CA ARG A 136 -25.02 -9.46 -4.62
C ARG A 136 -24.71 -10.93 -4.98
N SER A 137 -25.52 -11.55 -5.84
CA SER A 137 -25.32 -12.94 -6.27
C SER A 137 -24.00 -13.15 -7.03
N LEU A 138 -23.50 -12.14 -7.75
CA LEU A 138 -22.19 -12.24 -8.38
C LEU A 138 -21.08 -12.08 -7.34
N ALA A 139 -21.21 -11.11 -6.43
CA ALA A 139 -20.24 -10.88 -5.36
C ALA A 139 -20.05 -12.12 -4.47
N GLU A 140 -21.14 -12.79 -4.08
CA GLU A 140 -21.10 -14.02 -3.29
C GLU A 140 -20.41 -15.17 -4.03
N ARG A 141 -20.67 -15.34 -5.35
CA ARG A 141 -19.99 -16.35 -6.17
C ARG A 141 -18.49 -16.08 -6.30
N LEU A 142 -18.11 -14.82 -6.53
CA LEU A 142 -16.70 -14.40 -6.58
C LEU A 142 -16.00 -14.62 -5.23
N LEU A 143 -16.67 -14.34 -4.12
CA LEU A 143 -16.15 -14.55 -2.78
C LEU A 143 -15.92 -16.05 -2.49
N ALA A 144 -16.89 -16.90 -2.83
CA ALA A 144 -16.77 -18.34 -2.70
C ALA A 144 -15.61 -18.88 -3.57
N LEU A 145 -15.49 -18.37 -4.80
CA LEU A 145 -14.40 -18.73 -5.70
C LEU A 145 -13.04 -18.34 -5.10
N ARG A 146 -12.90 -17.10 -4.62
CA ARG A 146 -11.68 -16.60 -3.96
C ARG A 146 -11.25 -17.52 -2.81
N SER A 147 -12.19 -17.96 -1.97
CA SER A 147 -11.91 -18.86 -0.85
C SER A 147 -11.33 -20.20 -1.33
N LYS A 148 -11.96 -20.82 -2.34
CA LYS A 148 -11.50 -22.09 -2.90
C LYS A 148 -10.11 -21.96 -3.55
N LEU A 149 -9.90 -20.92 -4.35
CA LEU A 149 -8.61 -20.69 -5.00
C LEU A 149 -7.48 -20.42 -4.00
N LEU A 150 -7.76 -19.75 -2.86
CA LEU A 150 -6.78 -19.62 -1.77
C LEU A 150 -6.45 -20.98 -1.14
N GLU A 151 -7.42 -21.87 -0.99
CA GLU A 151 -7.14 -23.22 -0.47
C GLU A 151 -6.32 -24.07 -1.44
N MET A 152 -6.53 -23.89 -2.74
CA MET A 152 -5.90 -24.69 -3.80
C MET A 152 -4.55 -24.14 -4.29
N SER A 153 -4.29 -22.84 -4.12
CA SER A 153 -3.07 -22.18 -4.64
C SER A 153 -1.84 -22.37 -3.73
N SER A 154 -0.65 -22.36 -4.33
CA SER A 154 0.62 -22.29 -3.59
C SER A 154 0.71 -21.03 -2.74
N LEU A 155 0.29 -19.88 -3.27
CA LEU A 155 0.24 -18.63 -2.53
C LEU A 155 -0.63 -18.73 -1.28
N GLY A 156 -1.86 -19.23 -1.40
CA GLY A 156 -2.74 -19.34 -0.25
C GLY A 156 -2.26 -20.35 0.79
N ARG A 157 -1.60 -21.44 0.37
CA ARG A 157 -0.89 -22.35 1.30
C ARG A 157 0.27 -21.65 2.01
N SER A 158 1.08 -20.89 1.28
CA SER A 158 2.22 -20.13 1.83
C SER A 158 1.75 -19.08 2.85
N VAL A 159 0.72 -18.28 2.51
CA VAL A 159 0.12 -17.29 3.43
C VAL A 159 -0.43 -17.96 4.69
N ARG A 160 -1.09 -19.11 4.56
CA ARG A 160 -1.55 -19.87 5.73
C ARG A 160 -0.39 -20.35 6.59
N ALA A 161 0.65 -20.92 5.98
CA ALA A 161 1.83 -21.40 6.68
C ALA A 161 2.55 -20.28 7.43
N GLN A 162 2.68 -19.10 6.82
CA GLN A 162 3.24 -17.91 7.48
C GLN A 162 2.41 -17.51 8.72
N ARG A 163 1.08 -17.49 8.59
CA ARG A 163 0.18 -17.16 9.70
C ARG A 163 0.28 -18.18 10.84
N GLU A 164 0.21 -19.46 10.53
CA GLU A 164 0.36 -20.54 11.52
C GLU A 164 1.72 -20.49 12.20
N ALA A 165 2.78 -20.17 11.45
CA ALA A 165 4.12 -20.00 12.00
C ALA A 165 4.18 -18.84 13.00
N LEU A 166 3.59 -17.68 12.68
CA LEU A 166 3.49 -16.54 13.59
C LEU A 166 2.68 -16.87 14.85
N GLU A 167 1.49 -17.46 14.70
CA GLU A 167 0.65 -17.86 15.83
C GLU A 167 1.37 -18.86 16.75
N SER A 168 2.24 -19.69 16.18
CA SER A 168 3.02 -20.67 16.92
C SER A 168 4.20 -20.10 17.72
N LEU A 169 4.57 -18.83 17.53
CA LEU A 169 5.65 -18.18 18.30
C LEU A 169 5.26 -18.04 19.78
N GLY A 170 3.98 -17.84 20.08
CA GLY A 170 3.50 -17.57 21.44
C GLY A 170 4.09 -16.27 22.03
N GLU A 171 3.78 -15.97 23.29
CA GLU A 171 4.23 -14.74 23.94
C GLU A 171 5.72 -14.73 24.34
N LYS A 172 6.33 -15.91 24.50
CA LYS A 172 7.72 -16.06 24.98
C LYS A 172 8.42 -17.21 24.26
N ILE A 173 8.94 -16.93 23.07
CA ILE A 173 9.77 -17.89 22.34
C ILE A 173 11.24 -17.79 22.76
N THR A 174 11.88 -18.94 22.92
CA THR A 174 13.34 -19.05 23.15
C THR A 174 14.11 -19.09 21.82
N ARG A 175 15.42 -18.83 21.85
CA ARG A 175 16.24 -18.88 20.61
C ARG A 175 16.29 -20.29 20.04
N GLU A 176 16.31 -21.29 20.92
CA GLU A 176 16.32 -22.70 20.58
C GLU A 176 15.02 -23.11 19.88
N GLU A 177 13.86 -22.71 20.42
CA GLU A 177 12.56 -22.96 19.78
C GLU A 177 12.43 -22.23 18.44
N LEU A 178 12.94 -21.00 18.35
CA LEU A 178 12.98 -20.25 17.10
C LEU A 178 13.83 -20.95 16.04
N LEU A 179 15.02 -21.43 16.43
CA LEU A 179 15.91 -22.15 15.53
C LEU A 179 15.24 -23.41 14.98
N GLU A 180 14.60 -24.20 15.85
CA GLU A 180 13.87 -25.40 15.42
C GLU A 180 12.70 -25.06 14.48
N LYS A 181 11.94 -24.00 14.74
CA LYS A 181 10.87 -23.57 13.82
C LYS A 181 11.41 -23.16 12.45
N ILE A 182 12.52 -22.41 12.42
CA ILE A 182 13.15 -21.96 11.17
C ILE A 182 13.73 -23.14 10.38
N ILE A 183 14.39 -24.09 11.05
CA ILE A 183 14.96 -25.29 10.41
C ILE A 183 13.88 -26.16 9.77
N ASN A 184 12.71 -26.24 10.40
CA ASN A 184 11.55 -27.03 9.97
C ASN A 184 10.58 -26.26 9.06
N ALA A 185 10.89 -25.01 8.70
CA ALA A 185 10.06 -24.22 7.81
C ALA A 185 9.93 -24.89 6.43
N GLN A 186 8.69 -25.05 5.95
CA GLN A 186 8.41 -25.73 4.68
C GLN A 186 8.73 -24.89 3.46
N ASP A 187 8.73 -23.56 3.62
CA ASP A 187 9.08 -22.65 2.56
C ASP A 187 9.84 -21.43 3.09
N ASP A 188 10.38 -20.75 2.11
CA ASP A 188 11.27 -19.63 2.21
C ASP A 188 10.61 -18.36 2.78
N SER A 189 9.30 -18.20 2.60
CA SER A 189 8.52 -17.08 3.10
C SER A 189 8.20 -17.22 4.59
N VAL A 190 8.03 -18.46 5.07
CA VAL A 190 7.86 -18.75 6.50
C VAL A 190 9.11 -18.37 7.29
N VAL A 191 10.30 -18.67 6.76
CA VAL A 191 11.57 -18.24 7.37
C VAL A 191 11.64 -16.73 7.49
N GLU A 192 11.26 -16.01 6.43
CA GLU A 192 11.30 -14.55 6.40
C GLU A 192 10.39 -13.93 7.47
N VAL A 193 9.15 -14.40 7.55
CA VAL A 193 8.16 -13.91 8.52
C VAL A 193 8.60 -14.21 9.97
N LEU A 194 9.13 -15.41 10.23
CA LEU A 194 9.65 -15.76 11.55
C LEU A 194 10.85 -14.88 11.96
N VAL A 195 11.81 -14.69 11.07
CA VAL A 195 13.00 -13.86 11.33
C VAL A 195 12.60 -12.39 11.57
N ALA A 196 11.65 -11.86 10.79
CA ALA A 196 11.17 -10.50 10.97
C ALA A 196 10.46 -10.30 12.32
N ALA A 197 9.58 -11.24 12.71
CA ALA A 197 8.78 -11.13 13.94
C ALA A 197 9.62 -11.13 15.23
N VAL A 198 10.74 -11.85 15.23
CA VAL A 198 11.61 -11.99 16.41
C VAL A 198 13.07 -11.67 16.11
N SER A 199 13.28 -10.65 15.27
CA SER A 199 14.60 -10.17 14.85
C SER A 199 15.61 -9.98 16.01
N PRO A 200 15.22 -9.46 17.20
CA PRO A 200 16.16 -9.32 18.33
C PRO A 200 16.76 -10.63 18.85
N LEU A 201 16.11 -11.78 18.59
CA LEU A 201 16.60 -13.10 18.97
C LEU A 201 17.53 -13.72 17.92
N VAL A 202 17.59 -13.17 16.70
CA VAL A 202 18.44 -13.63 15.59
C VAL A 202 19.80 -12.96 15.69
N ASP A 203 20.47 -13.22 16.81
CA ASP A 203 21.75 -12.61 17.18
C ASP A 203 22.94 -13.56 16.99
N TYR A 204 24.11 -13.18 17.51
CA TYR A 204 25.30 -14.01 17.46
C TYR A 204 25.09 -15.40 18.08
N GLN A 205 24.33 -15.50 19.18
CA GLN A 205 24.08 -16.77 19.85
C GLN A 205 23.20 -17.67 18.97
N PHE A 206 22.20 -17.11 18.30
CA PHE A 206 21.39 -17.85 17.32
C PHE A 206 22.26 -18.47 16.21
N PHE A 207 23.16 -17.69 15.61
CA PHE A 207 24.04 -18.20 14.55
C PHE A 207 25.08 -19.21 15.06
N GLN A 208 25.49 -19.12 16.32
CA GLN A 208 26.33 -20.14 16.93
C GLN A 208 25.58 -21.47 17.02
N MET A 209 24.35 -21.47 17.52
CA MET A 209 23.54 -22.70 17.61
C MET A 209 23.26 -23.31 16.23
N LEU A 210 22.98 -22.49 15.21
CA LEU A 210 22.82 -22.97 13.84
C LEU A 210 24.12 -23.60 13.30
N SER A 211 25.28 -23.02 13.64
CA SER A 211 26.58 -23.59 13.26
C SER A 211 26.83 -24.94 13.93
N ASP A 212 26.51 -25.06 15.22
CA ASP A 212 26.61 -26.33 15.95
C ASP A 212 25.68 -27.41 15.33
N ARG A 213 24.50 -27.02 14.85
CA ARG A 213 23.56 -27.92 14.15
C ARG A 213 24.09 -28.37 12.78
N ILE A 214 24.74 -27.48 12.04
CA ILE A 214 25.40 -27.78 10.76
C ILE A 214 26.54 -28.79 10.97
N GLU A 215 27.37 -28.59 12.00
CA GLU A 215 28.51 -29.49 12.30
C GLU A 215 28.05 -30.89 12.72
N ALA A 216 26.88 -31.00 13.35
CA ALA A 216 26.30 -32.28 13.78
C ALA A 216 25.48 -33.00 12.69
N ALA A 217 25.21 -32.36 11.56
CA ALA A 217 24.38 -32.89 10.48
C ALA A 217 25.19 -33.82 9.54
N ASP A 218 24.48 -34.65 8.78
CA ASP A 218 25.09 -35.35 7.65
C ASP A 218 25.40 -34.36 6.50
N GLU A 219 26.13 -34.83 5.48
CA GLU A 219 26.61 -33.95 4.39
C GLU A 219 25.47 -33.22 3.67
N GLN A 220 24.36 -33.90 3.41
CA GLN A 220 23.22 -33.34 2.68
C GLN A 220 22.46 -32.31 3.54
N GLU A 221 22.22 -32.64 4.81
CA GLU A 221 21.53 -31.74 5.74
C GLU A 221 22.41 -30.54 6.13
N ALA A 222 23.73 -30.74 6.26
CA ALA A 222 24.68 -29.66 6.50
C ALA A 222 24.67 -28.63 5.34
N GLU A 223 24.64 -29.08 4.09
CA GLU A 223 24.54 -28.20 2.93
C GLU A 223 23.23 -27.40 2.94
N ARG A 224 22.09 -28.06 3.23
CA ARG A 224 20.78 -27.39 3.36
C ARG A 224 20.81 -26.31 4.45
N LEU A 225 21.34 -26.62 5.62
CA LEU A 225 21.43 -25.69 6.75
C LEU A 225 22.41 -24.53 6.48
N GLN A 226 23.46 -24.74 5.68
CA GLN A 226 24.35 -23.66 5.23
C GLN A 226 23.64 -22.69 4.27
N GLN A 227 22.81 -23.19 3.36
CA GLN A 227 21.98 -22.36 2.49
C GLN A 227 20.97 -21.55 3.33
N LEU A 228 20.31 -22.21 4.28
CA LEU A 228 19.40 -21.55 5.22
C LEU A 228 20.11 -20.45 6.03
N ARG A 229 21.32 -20.71 6.55
CA ARG A 229 22.13 -19.71 7.26
C ARG A 229 22.43 -18.49 6.41
N THR A 230 22.84 -18.71 5.15
CA THR A 230 23.11 -17.63 4.19
C THR A 230 21.86 -16.78 3.97
N LYS A 231 20.72 -17.44 3.82
CA LYS A 231 19.44 -16.76 3.64
C LYS A 231 19.02 -15.93 4.85
N ILE A 232 19.15 -16.46 6.06
CA ILE A 232 18.82 -15.71 7.29
C ILE A 232 19.69 -14.46 7.38
N LEU A 233 20.98 -14.55 7.05
CA LEU A 233 21.88 -13.39 7.02
C LEU A 233 21.43 -12.33 6.01
N GLU A 234 20.95 -12.75 4.83
CA GLU A 234 20.40 -11.83 3.82
C GLU A 234 19.11 -11.14 4.29
N ILE A 235 18.21 -11.89 4.94
CA ILE A 235 16.97 -11.35 5.53
C ILE A 235 17.32 -10.31 6.60
N VAL A 236 18.17 -10.66 7.58
CA VAL A 236 18.58 -9.75 8.65
C VAL A 236 19.22 -8.49 8.07
N LYS A 237 20.15 -8.64 7.12
CA LYS A 237 20.80 -7.49 6.46
C LYS A 237 19.77 -6.58 5.77
N ARG A 238 18.77 -7.14 5.10
CA ARG A 238 17.71 -6.36 4.45
C ARG A 238 16.85 -5.62 5.47
N LEU A 239 16.45 -6.28 6.55
CA LEU A 239 15.69 -5.65 7.64
C LEU A 239 16.48 -4.50 8.28
N ASP A 240 17.77 -4.71 8.55
CA ASP A 240 18.66 -3.66 9.07
C ASP A 240 18.80 -2.47 8.12
N MET A 241 18.95 -2.73 6.81
CA MET A 241 19.02 -1.66 5.81
C MET A 241 17.71 -0.88 5.72
N GLN A 242 16.56 -1.56 5.78
CA GLN A 242 15.24 -0.92 5.78
C GLN A 242 15.07 -0.06 7.03
N ALA A 243 15.35 -0.59 8.22
CA ALA A 243 15.27 0.16 9.47
C ALA A 243 16.15 1.42 9.43
N ARG A 244 17.40 1.30 8.96
CA ARG A 244 18.30 2.46 8.79
C ARG A 244 17.74 3.48 7.81
N ALA A 245 17.18 3.03 6.69
CA ALA A 245 16.59 3.93 5.70
C ALA A 245 15.40 4.71 6.28
N GLU A 246 14.55 4.08 7.11
CA GLU A 246 13.47 4.78 7.82
C GLU A 246 14.02 5.82 8.81
N PHE A 247 14.98 5.43 9.65
CA PHE A 247 15.61 6.37 10.58
C PHE A 247 16.28 7.54 9.86
N ASP A 248 16.98 7.29 8.75
CA ASP A 248 17.61 8.33 7.95
C ASP A 248 16.58 9.24 7.26
N ARG A 249 15.44 8.69 6.83
CA ARG A 249 14.30 9.48 6.30
C ARG A 249 13.72 10.39 7.37
N ALA A 250 13.37 9.82 8.53
CA ALA A 250 12.86 10.57 9.68
C ALA A 250 13.83 11.67 10.11
N GLY A 251 15.13 11.40 10.14
CA GLY A 251 16.16 12.39 10.48
C GLY A 251 16.26 13.53 9.48
N ARG A 252 16.18 13.25 8.18
CA ARG A 252 16.14 14.29 7.14
C ARG A 252 14.88 15.14 7.26
N LEU A 253 13.72 14.51 7.44
CA LEU A 253 12.45 15.21 7.62
C LEU A 253 12.50 16.13 8.86
N LEU A 254 13.06 15.64 9.97
CA LEU A 254 13.20 16.44 11.18
C LEU A 254 14.09 17.67 10.94
N GLN A 255 15.20 17.50 10.23
CA GLN A 255 16.08 18.62 9.87
C GLN A 255 15.39 19.64 8.96
N GLU A 256 14.60 19.17 7.99
CA GLU A 256 13.83 20.01 7.06
C GLU A 256 12.77 20.83 7.80
N ILE A 257 11.96 20.19 8.64
CA ILE A 257 10.95 20.87 9.47
C ILE A 257 11.65 21.84 10.44
N TRP A 258 12.73 21.42 11.10
CA TRP A 258 13.44 22.24 12.08
C TRP A 258 14.02 23.53 11.47
N GLY A 259 14.56 23.43 10.27
CA GLY A 259 15.17 24.53 9.53
C GLY A 259 14.19 25.40 8.73
N SER A 260 12.91 25.04 8.70
CA SER A 260 11.89 25.79 7.97
C SER A 260 11.55 27.13 8.65
N GLU A 261 11.26 28.15 7.83
CA GLU A 261 10.78 29.45 8.33
C GLU A 261 9.36 29.35 8.91
N ASP A 262 8.53 28.49 8.32
CA ASP A 262 7.17 28.18 8.76
C ASP A 262 7.05 26.67 9.02
N ARG A 263 7.20 26.30 10.29
CA ARG A 263 7.16 24.89 10.74
C ARG A 263 5.78 24.28 10.61
N GLU A 264 4.73 25.08 10.79
CA GLU A 264 3.36 24.59 10.67
C GLU A 264 3.08 24.17 9.22
N GLN A 265 3.46 25.02 8.26
CA GLN A 265 3.32 24.68 6.84
C GLN A 265 4.18 23.47 6.45
N ALA A 266 5.41 23.38 6.96
CA ALA A 266 6.28 22.23 6.69
C ALA A 266 5.68 20.92 7.23
N ILE A 267 5.15 20.92 8.45
CA ILE A 267 4.48 19.74 9.01
C ILE A 267 3.27 19.33 8.16
N ARG A 268 2.40 20.29 7.79
CA ARG A 268 1.21 20.00 6.97
C ARG A 268 1.57 19.42 5.60
N ALA A 269 2.66 19.89 4.99
CA ALA A 269 3.11 19.39 3.68
C ALA A 269 3.63 17.94 3.74
N HIS A 270 4.08 17.48 4.91
CA HIS A 270 4.71 16.18 5.12
C HIS A 270 3.95 15.32 6.13
N LEU A 271 2.66 15.59 6.35
CA LEU A 271 1.88 14.90 7.39
C LEU A 271 1.87 13.37 7.20
N ASP A 272 1.77 12.92 5.95
CA ASP A 272 1.80 11.51 5.56
C ASP A 272 3.16 10.82 5.83
N GLU A 273 4.23 11.61 6.01
CA GLU A 273 5.59 11.12 6.28
C GLU A 273 5.94 11.12 7.78
N ILE A 274 5.06 11.65 8.63
CA ILE A 274 5.23 11.69 10.09
C ILE A 274 4.66 10.40 10.69
N ASP A 275 5.52 9.40 10.85
CA ASP A 275 5.19 8.09 11.41
C ASP A 275 5.74 7.89 12.83
N ASP A 276 5.53 6.70 13.40
CA ASP A 276 6.03 6.33 14.72
C ASP A 276 7.56 6.40 14.83
N VAL A 277 8.29 6.16 13.74
CA VAL A 277 9.76 6.26 13.71
C VAL A 277 10.18 7.72 13.84
N PHE A 278 9.51 8.63 13.13
CA PHE A 278 9.73 10.06 13.28
C PHE A 278 9.48 10.54 14.72
N ILE A 279 8.34 10.17 15.30
CA ILE A 279 7.99 10.55 16.68
C ILE A 279 8.99 9.99 17.69
N SER A 280 9.41 8.74 17.51
CA SER A 280 10.44 8.10 18.34
C SER A 280 11.78 8.83 18.24
N LEU A 281 12.20 9.21 17.03
CA LEU A 281 13.42 9.97 16.80
C LEU A 281 13.36 11.35 17.44
N LEU A 282 12.25 12.08 17.29
CA LEU A 282 12.05 13.38 17.92
C LEU A 282 12.12 13.27 19.45
N THR A 283 11.45 12.27 20.03
CA THR A 283 11.50 11.99 21.47
C THR A 283 12.92 11.69 21.96
N ALA A 284 13.68 10.90 21.21
CA ALA A 284 15.08 10.61 21.53
C ALA A 284 15.95 11.88 21.47
N ASN A 285 15.72 12.78 20.52
CA ASN A 285 16.44 14.06 20.43
C ASN A 285 16.09 14.99 21.61
N ILE A 286 14.82 15.04 22.04
CA ILE A 286 14.41 15.80 23.25
C ILE A 286 15.16 15.28 24.48
N GLN A 287 15.17 13.96 24.67
CA GLN A 287 15.84 13.34 25.80
C GLN A 287 17.36 13.57 25.77
N GLY A 288 17.99 13.41 24.59
CA GLY A 288 19.40 13.69 24.40
C GLY A 288 19.77 15.15 24.71
N ALA A 289 18.97 16.11 24.25
CA ALA A 289 19.18 17.53 24.54
C ALA A 289 19.12 17.83 26.04
N ARG A 290 18.19 17.20 26.79
CA ARG A 290 18.11 17.32 28.25
C ARG A 290 19.32 16.73 28.96
N GLU A 291 19.76 15.54 28.55
CA GLU A 291 20.93 14.86 29.13
C GLU A 291 22.22 15.66 28.91
N GLU A 292 22.32 16.35 27.77
CA GLU A 292 23.44 17.24 27.45
C GLU A 292 23.33 18.64 28.08
N GLY A 293 22.25 18.93 28.82
CA GLY A 293 22.01 20.23 29.44
C GLY A 293 21.61 21.35 28.47
N GLN A 294 21.18 21.00 27.26
CA GLN A 294 20.71 21.90 26.22
C GLN A 294 19.20 22.20 26.36
N GLU A 295 18.79 22.76 27.49
CA GLU A 295 17.36 22.92 27.83
C GLU A 295 16.56 23.72 26.79
N ALA A 296 17.15 24.78 26.21
CA ALA A 296 16.47 25.56 25.18
C ALA A 296 16.16 24.72 23.91
N VAL A 297 17.08 23.83 23.53
CA VAL A 297 16.88 22.94 22.37
C VAL A 297 15.81 21.90 22.69
N ALA A 298 15.83 21.35 23.90
CA ALA A 298 14.79 20.42 24.34
C ALA A 298 13.40 21.08 24.33
N GLU A 299 13.29 22.33 24.78
CA GLU A 299 12.03 23.10 24.77
C GLU A 299 11.52 23.36 23.36
N GLU A 300 12.39 23.76 22.44
CA GLU A 300 12.01 23.95 21.04
C GLU A 300 11.55 22.64 20.36
N LEU A 301 12.22 21.52 20.64
CA LEU A 301 11.81 20.20 20.12
C LEU A 301 10.50 19.71 20.74
N MET A 302 10.23 20.02 22.02
CA MET A 302 8.94 19.74 22.65
C MET A 302 7.81 20.55 22.01
N ASN A 303 8.03 21.85 21.78
CA ASN A 303 7.06 22.70 21.09
C ASN A 303 6.77 22.20 19.67
N LEU A 304 7.79 21.69 18.97
CA LEU A 304 7.60 21.05 17.67
C LEU A 304 6.71 19.80 17.77
N MET A 305 6.96 18.95 18.77
CA MET A 305 6.14 17.74 19.01
C MET A 305 4.68 18.10 19.31
N GLU A 306 4.43 19.14 20.12
CA GLU A 306 3.09 19.64 20.41
C GLU A 306 2.38 20.18 19.16
N LEU A 307 3.10 20.92 18.31
CA LEU A 307 2.58 21.43 17.05
C LEU A 307 2.17 20.30 16.09
N ILE A 308 2.97 19.24 16.00
CA ILE A 308 2.65 18.05 15.20
C ILE A 308 1.35 17.42 15.70
N PHE A 309 1.22 17.18 17.01
CA PHE A 309 0.00 16.59 17.57
C PHE A 309 -1.23 17.47 17.35
N ALA A 310 -1.09 18.79 17.44
CA ALA A 310 -2.19 19.70 17.15
C ALA A 310 -2.67 19.61 15.69
N ILE A 311 -1.74 19.51 14.74
CA ILE A 311 -2.07 19.39 13.30
C ILE A 311 -2.70 18.03 13.00
N VAL A 312 -2.16 16.94 13.53
CA VAL A 312 -2.73 15.59 13.38
C VAL A 312 -4.14 15.52 13.96
N GLU A 313 -4.36 16.14 15.14
CA GLU A 313 -5.69 16.21 15.75
C GLU A 313 -6.66 17.06 14.93
N GLU A 314 -6.21 18.14 14.28
CA GLU A 314 -7.04 18.95 13.39
C GLU A 314 -7.48 18.18 12.14
N ASP A 315 -6.57 17.44 11.51
CA ASP A 315 -6.82 16.70 10.27
C ASP A 315 -7.64 15.41 10.49
N ALA A 316 -7.71 14.92 11.74
CA ALA A 316 -8.46 13.73 12.08
C ALA A 316 -9.98 13.87 11.76
N PRO A 317 -10.65 12.78 11.33
CA PRO A 317 -12.10 12.76 11.13
C PRO A 317 -12.86 13.23 12.39
N PRO A 318 -14.03 13.88 12.24
CA PRO A 318 -14.84 14.37 13.36
C PRO A 318 -15.04 13.34 14.47
N GLU A 319 -15.29 12.09 14.10
CA GLU A 319 -15.53 10.96 14.98
C GLU A 319 -14.28 10.65 15.84
N ILE A 320 -13.10 10.61 15.21
CA ILE A 320 -11.81 10.37 15.89
C ILE A 320 -11.47 11.53 16.84
N ARG A 321 -11.71 12.77 16.42
CA ARG A 321 -11.51 13.95 17.29
C ARG A 321 -12.40 13.87 18.52
N PHE A 322 -13.66 13.48 18.36
CA PHE A 322 -14.59 13.35 19.46
C PHE A 322 -14.19 12.22 20.43
N ILE A 323 -13.75 11.06 19.92
CA ILE A 323 -13.21 9.96 20.75
C ILE A 323 -12.02 10.46 21.58
N ASN A 324 -11.07 11.17 20.96
CA ASN A 324 -9.90 11.71 21.67
C ASN A 324 -10.29 12.72 22.76
N GLN A 325 -11.30 13.56 22.53
CA GLN A 325 -11.83 14.46 23.55
C GLN A 325 -12.43 13.71 24.74
N LEU A 326 -13.20 12.65 24.47
CA LEU A 326 -13.78 11.79 25.51
C LEU A 326 -12.70 11.09 26.36
N LEU A 327 -11.62 10.61 25.73
CA LEU A 327 -10.50 9.94 26.41
C LEU A 327 -9.70 10.87 27.32
N ARG A 328 -9.64 12.17 26.98
CA ARG A 328 -8.95 13.19 27.77
C ARG A 328 -9.82 13.80 28.88
N ALA A 329 -11.14 13.60 28.81
CA ALA A 329 -12.08 14.16 29.77
C ALA A 329 -12.09 13.39 31.11
N GLU A 330 -12.44 14.09 32.19
CA GLU A 330 -12.50 13.50 33.51
C GLU A 330 -13.69 12.52 33.62
N TYR A 331 -13.38 11.23 33.81
CA TYR A 331 -14.42 10.21 33.94
C TYR A 331 -15.00 10.14 35.36
N PRO A 332 -16.33 10.02 35.55
CA PRO A 332 -17.36 9.94 34.51
C PRO A 332 -17.99 11.29 34.13
N GLN A 333 -17.82 12.34 34.93
CA GLN A 333 -18.62 13.57 34.82
C GLN A 333 -18.30 14.38 33.56
N GLY A 334 -17.02 14.63 33.28
CA GLY A 334 -16.60 15.36 32.08
C GLY A 334 -16.88 14.59 30.79
N THR A 335 -16.79 13.26 30.83
CA THR A 335 -17.15 12.42 29.67
C THR A 335 -18.65 12.48 29.39
N GLN A 336 -19.49 12.47 30.45
CA GLN A 336 -20.94 12.56 30.32
C GLN A 336 -21.38 13.92 29.77
N GLU A 337 -20.81 15.01 30.27
CA GLU A 337 -21.09 16.36 29.77
C GLU A 337 -20.75 16.48 28.27
N LEU A 338 -19.58 15.98 27.85
CA LEU A 338 -19.20 15.99 26.43
C LEU A 338 -20.13 15.17 25.54
N LEU A 339 -20.62 14.01 26.02
CA LEU A 339 -21.59 13.19 25.30
C LEU A 339 -22.95 13.89 25.17
N GLU A 340 -23.38 14.59 26.22
CA GLU A 340 -24.64 15.35 26.20
C GLU A 340 -24.55 16.58 25.27
N GLU A 341 -23.43 17.30 25.29
CA GLU A 341 -23.19 18.47 24.45
C GLU A 341 -23.00 18.14 22.96
N ASN A 342 -22.49 16.94 22.66
CA ASN A 342 -22.21 16.49 21.30
C ASN A 342 -23.08 15.30 20.89
N ALA A 343 -24.30 15.21 21.40
CA ALA A 343 -25.21 14.08 21.15
C ALA A 343 -25.45 13.80 19.65
N GLU A 344 -25.34 14.82 18.79
CA GLU A 344 -25.47 14.68 17.33
C GLU A 344 -24.27 13.97 16.67
N GLN A 345 -23.09 13.97 17.31
CA GLN A 345 -21.90 13.27 16.84
C GLN A 345 -21.90 11.78 17.26
N VAL A 346 -22.79 11.38 18.17
CA VAL A 346 -22.97 9.98 18.57
C VAL A 346 -23.83 9.26 17.54
N ASN A 347 -23.19 8.76 16.49
CA ASN A 347 -23.83 8.08 15.36
C ASN A 347 -23.26 6.65 15.18
N ASP A 348 -23.83 5.90 14.23
CA ASP A 348 -23.40 4.51 13.96
C ASP A 348 -21.91 4.44 13.54
N GLU A 349 -21.41 5.45 12.81
CA GLU A 349 -20.01 5.52 12.37
C GLU A 349 -19.03 5.69 13.54
N LEU A 350 -19.35 6.56 14.50
CA LEU A 350 -18.61 6.71 15.75
C LEU A 350 -18.56 5.39 16.53
N LEU A 351 -19.70 4.69 16.64
CA LEU A 351 -19.78 3.42 17.37
C LEU A 351 -18.97 2.31 16.67
N GLU A 352 -19.03 2.22 15.35
CA GLU A 352 -18.22 1.27 14.56
C GLU A 352 -16.71 1.52 14.75
N ILE A 353 -16.29 2.79 14.79
CA ILE A 353 -14.89 3.16 15.06
C ILE A 353 -14.50 2.77 16.48
N MET A 354 -15.34 3.05 17.47
CA MET A 354 -15.06 2.69 18.88
C MET A 354 -14.98 1.18 19.12
N ASP A 355 -15.75 0.37 18.37
CA ASP A 355 -15.67 -1.10 18.45
C ASP A 355 -14.42 -1.67 17.77
N ALA A 356 -13.81 -0.92 16.85
CA ALA A 356 -12.61 -1.32 16.11
C ALA A 356 -11.29 -0.95 16.82
N LEU A 357 -11.34 -0.01 17.77
CA LEU A 357 -10.24 0.37 18.67
C LEU A 357 -10.17 -0.59 19.87
#